data_AF-A0A847LDM9-F1
#
_entry.id   AF-A0A847LDM9-F1
#
_cell.length_a   1.000
_cell.length_b   1.000
_cell.length_c   1.000
_cell.angle_alpha   90.00
_cell.angle_beta   90.00
_cell.angle_gamma   90.00
#
_symmetry.space_group_name_H-M   'P 1'
#
loop_
_entity.id
_entity.type
_entity.pdbx_description
1 polymer ?
#
loop_
_entity_poly.entity_id
_entity_poly.type
_entity_poly.pdbx_seq_one_letter_code
_entity_poly.pdbx_strand_id
1 'polypeptide(L)'
;MAKRMDIDAWEAEFVRLFNETVEEEPLYDYIHLYKKGLSPADAVKAYLKENPDYAEKVEDLKEPPSAKPLSPMSPEEFLKKAKELEAREAAKKRLSEFCPNCARHLGTKKLCKCGYKRQKGE
;
A
#
# COMPACT_ATOMS: atom_id res chain seq x y z
N MET A 1 -11.50 -31.86 -29.23
CA MET A 1 -11.13 -32.23 -27.85
C MET A 1 -9.86 -31.48 -27.51
N ALA A 2 -9.93 -30.48 -26.64
CA ALA A 2 -8.75 -29.69 -26.26
C ALA A 2 -7.75 -30.65 -25.59
N LYS A 3 -6.57 -30.77 -26.19
CA LYS A 3 -5.48 -31.61 -25.69
C LYS A 3 -5.08 -31.01 -24.34
N ARG A 4 -5.52 -31.63 -23.23
CA ARG A 4 -5.07 -31.24 -21.89
C ARG A 4 -3.55 -31.31 -21.93
N MET A 5 -2.89 -30.18 -21.75
CA MET A 5 -1.44 -30.14 -21.60
C MET A 5 -1.07 -31.05 -20.43
N ASP A 6 0.08 -31.70 -20.54
CA ASP A 6 0.62 -32.49 -19.45
C ASP A 6 0.75 -31.63 -18.19
N ILE A 7 0.49 -32.20 -17.02
CA ILE A 7 0.39 -31.41 -15.79
C ILE A 7 1.73 -30.77 -15.45
N ASP A 8 2.84 -31.48 -15.70
CA ASP A 8 4.21 -30.97 -15.57
C ASP A 8 4.47 -29.78 -16.50
N ALA A 9 4.05 -29.89 -17.77
CA ALA A 9 4.24 -28.81 -18.74
C ALA A 9 3.40 -27.57 -18.41
N TRP A 10 2.20 -27.79 -17.88
CA TRP A 10 1.32 -26.72 -17.43
C TRP A 10 1.86 -26.03 -16.17
N GLU A 11 2.37 -26.81 -15.22
CA GLU A 11 2.95 -26.32 -13.97
C GLU A 11 4.21 -25.48 -14.24
N ALA A 12 5.12 -25.97 -15.07
CA ALA A 12 6.33 -25.22 -15.44
C ALA A 12 5.99 -23.86 -16.06
N GLU A 13 4.98 -23.82 -16.93
CA GLU A 13 4.53 -22.58 -17.56
C GLU A 13 3.80 -21.66 -16.57
N PHE A 14 3.00 -22.22 -15.66
CA PHE A 14 2.32 -21.47 -14.60
C PHE A 14 3.33 -20.82 -13.64
N VAL A 15 4.31 -21.59 -13.15
CA VAL A 15 5.35 -21.08 -12.24
C VAL A 15 6.19 -20.02 -12.94
N ARG A 16 6.54 -20.22 -14.22
CA ARG A 16 7.27 -19.21 -15.00
C ARG A 16 6.50 -17.90 -15.11
N LEU A 17 5.21 -17.96 -15.46
CA LEU A 17 4.34 -16.78 -15.57
C LEU A 17 4.06 -16.12 -14.21
N PHE A 18 3.90 -16.92 -13.16
CA PHE A 18 3.69 -16.43 -11.81
C PHE A 18 4.94 -15.70 -11.29
N ASN A 19 6.12 -16.29 -11.46
CA ASN A 19 7.40 -15.68 -11.10
C ASN A 19 7.66 -14.41 -11.94
N GLU A 20 7.33 -14.39 -13.23
CA GLU A 20 7.42 -13.16 -14.04
C GLU A 20 6.47 -12.03 -13.54
N THR A 21 5.36 -12.39 -12.89
CA THR A 21 4.35 -11.42 -12.43
C THR A 21 4.59 -10.95 -10.99
N VAL A 22 5.10 -11.82 -10.12
CA VAL A 22 5.19 -11.63 -8.66
C VAL A 22 6.64 -11.70 -8.16
N GLU A 23 7.59 -12.11 -9.00
CA GLU A 23 9.01 -12.39 -8.65
C GLU A 23 9.19 -13.37 -7.49
N GLU A 24 8.14 -14.14 -7.16
CA GLU A 24 8.09 -15.14 -6.10
C GLU A 24 7.61 -16.49 -6.63
N GLU A 25 7.87 -17.54 -5.84
CA GLU A 25 7.28 -18.85 -6.07
C GLU A 25 5.84 -18.92 -5.50
N PRO A 26 4.92 -19.64 -6.15
CA PRO A 26 3.58 -19.84 -5.63
C PRO A 26 3.61 -20.67 -4.33
N LEU A 27 3.17 -20.09 -3.20
CA LEU A 27 3.14 -20.75 -1.89
C LEU A 27 1.96 -21.73 -1.72
N TYR A 28 0.84 -21.46 -2.39
CA TYR A 28 -0.41 -22.20 -2.22
C TYR A 28 -0.63 -23.17 -3.39
N ASP A 29 -1.39 -24.23 -3.13
CA ASP A 29 -1.72 -25.23 -4.15
C ASP A 29 -2.48 -24.59 -5.32
N TYR A 30 -2.06 -24.92 -6.54
CA TYR A 30 -2.63 -24.42 -7.79
C TYR A 30 -3.13 -25.55 -8.70
N ILE A 31 -3.06 -26.81 -8.24
CA ILE A 31 -3.48 -28.00 -9.01
C ILE A 31 -4.99 -27.97 -9.27
N HIS A 32 -5.78 -27.32 -8.39
CA HIS A 32 -7.21 -27.13 -8.61
C HIS A 32 -7.51 -26.26 -9.85
N LEU A 33 -6.60 -25.35 -10.22
CA LEU A 33 -6.74 -24.50 -11.42
C LEU A 33 -6.52 -25.31 -12.70
N TYR A 34 -5.55 -26.22 -12.70
CA TYR A 34 -5.35 -27.19 -13.77
C TYR A 34 -6.58 -28.10 -13.92
N LYS A 35 -7.13 -28.60 -12.80
CA LYS A 35 -8.35 -29.44 -12.81
C LYS A 35 -9.58 -28.70 -13.34
N LYS A 36 -9.67 -27.39 -13.12
CA LYS A 36 -10.69 -26.50 -13.72
C LYS A 36 -10.51 -26.32 -15.24
N GLY A 37 -9.39 -26.78 -15.82
CA GLY A 37 -9.09 -26.67 -17.24
C GLY A 37 -8.67 -25.26 -17.66
N LEU A 38 -8.14 -24.46 -16.72
CA LEU A 38 -7.65 -23.12 -17.01
C LEU A 38 -6.30 -23.19 -17.76
N SER A 39 -6.09 -22.27 -18.69
CA SER A 39 -4.77 -22.03 -19.29
C SER A 39 -3.81 -21.49 -18.21
N PRO A 40 -2.48 -21.71 -18.30
CA PRO A 40 -1.51 -21.22 -17.31
C PRO A 40 -1.66 -19.73 -17.00
N ALA A 41 -1.86 -18.89 -18.04
CA ALA A 41 -2.05 -17.45 -17.87
C ALA A 41 -3.37 -17.07 -17.16
N ASP A 42 -4.46 -17.80 -17.40
CA ASP A 42 -5.74 -17.56 -16.72
C ASP A 42 -5.71 -18.11 -15.29
N ALA A 43 -4.96 -19.19 -15.07
CA ALA A 43 -4.70 -19.73 -13.75
C ALA A 43 -3.91 -18.75 -12.89
N VAL A 44 -2.88 -18.07 -13.40
CA VAL A 44 -2.16 -17.04 -12.62
C VAL A 44 -3.10 -15.93 -12.16
N LYS A 45 -3.97 -15.44 -13.05
CA LYS A 45 -4.98 -14.43 -12.69
C LYS A 45 -5.98 -14.93 -11.65
N ALA A 46 -6.46 -16.17 -11.81
CA ALA A 46 -7.37 -16.80 -10.86
C ALA A 46 -6.70 -17.00 -9.50
N TYR A 47 -5.44 -17.43 -9.50
CA TYR A 47 -4.62 -17.64 -8.31
C TYR A 47 -4.37 -16.34 -7.56
N LEU A 48 -4.02 -15.26 -8.24
CA LEU A 48 -3.87 -13.93 -7.64
C LEU A 48 -5.19 -13.36 -7.10
N LYS A 49 -6.32 -13.71 -7.74
CA LYS A 49 -7.65 -13.32 -7.27
C LYS A 49 -8.11 -14.13 -6.06
N GLU A 50 -7.77 -15.42 -6.00
CA GLU A 50 -8.06 -16.30 -4.87
C GLU A 50 -7.16 -15.99 -3.66
N ASN A 51 -5.96 -15.43 -3.89
CA ASN A 51 -4.96 -15.13 -2.87
C ASN A 51 -4.65 -13.62 -2.81
N PRO A 52 -5.46 -12.82 -2.09
CA PRO A 52 -5.23 -11.37 -1.96
C PRO A 52 -3.93 -11.01 -1.24
N ASP A 53 -3.27 -11.97 -0.60
CA ASP A 53 -1.93 -11.81 0.01
C ASP A 53 -0.87 -11.42 -1.05
N TYR A 54 -1.04 -11.91 -2.28
CA TYR A 54 -0.24 -11.48 -3.42
C TYR A 54 -0.77 -10.21 -4.08
N ALA A 55 -1.99 -9.77 -3.79
CA ALA A 55 -2.58 -8.59 -4.42
C ALA A 55 -1.89 -7.29 -3.97
N GLU A 56 -1.54 -7.15 -2.68
CA GLU A 56 -0.74 -5.99 -2.23
C GLU A 56 0.66 -5.98 -2.87
N LYS A 57 1.28 -7.15 -3.05
CA LYS A 57 2.60 -7.26 -3.72
C LYS A 57 2.53 -7.02 -5.22
N VAL A 58 1.47 -7.50 -5.87
CA VAL A 58 1.23 -7.23 -7.29
C VAL A 58 0.84 -5.77 -7.47
N GLU A 59 0.16 -5.10 -6.54
CA GLU A 59 -0.02 -3.65 -6.61
C GLU A 59 1.29 -2.89 -6.40
N ASP A 60 2.23 -3.37 -5.58
CA ASP A 60 3.59 -2.82 -5.45
C ASP A 60 4.44 -3.01 -6.74
N LEU A 61 4.29 -4.16 -7.42
CA LEU A 61 4.96 -4.49 -8.70
C LEU A 61 4.25 -3.95 -9.95
N LYS A 62 2.95 -3.72 -9.88
CA LYS A 62 2.07 -3.19 -10.93
C LYS A 62 1.76 -1.72 -10.72
N GLU A 63 2.29 -1.10 -9.66
CA GLU A 63 2.82 0.23 -9.86
C GLU A 63 3.66 0.12 -11.14
N PRO A 64 3.29 0.80 -12.23
CA PRO A 64 4.20 0.88 -13.36
C PRO A 64 5.54 1.36 -12.80
N PRO A 65 6.65 1.28 -13.55
CA PRO A 65 7.58 2.39 -13.43
C PRO A 65 6.76 3.65 -13.70
N SER A 66 6.19 4.23 -12.63
CA SER A 66 5.82 5.61 -12.54
C SER A 66 7.14 6.37 -12.44
N ALA A 67 8.02 6.12 -13.41
CA ALA A 67 8.40 7.14 -14.35
C ALA A 67 7.14 7.81 -14.97
N LYS A 68 6.23 8.38 -14.16
CA LYS A 68 6.18 9.82 -14.23
C LYS A 68 7.63 10.20 -14.03
N PRO A 69 8.35 10.81 -15.00
CA PRO A 69 9.51 11.57 -14.58
C PRO A 69 9.02 12.31 -13.34
N LEU A 70 9.73 12.21 -12.22
CA LEU A 70 9.67 13.29 -11.25
C LEU A 70 9.80 14.52 -12.15
N SER A 71 8.67 15.13 -12.53
CA SER A 71 8.67 16.42 -13.21
C SER A 71 9.55 17.17 -12.24
N PRO A 72 10.79 17.54 -12.64
CA PRO A 72 11.81 17.97 -11.70
C PRO A 72 11.08 19.03 -10.90
N MET A 73 10.76 18.72 -9.64
CA MET A 73 9.74 19.48 -8.92
C MET A 73 10.29 20.88 -9.00
N SER A 74 9.63 21.76 -9.77
CA SER A 74 10.20 23.08 -10.00
C SER A 74 10.47 23.62 -8.61
N PRO A 75 11.62 24.24 -8.34
CA PRO A 75 11.97 24.67 -6.99
C PRO A 75 10.84 25.46 -6.30
N GLU A 76 9.97 26.08 -7.10
CA GLU A 76 8.69 26.69 -6.72
C GLU A 76 7.65 25.74 -6.11
N GLU A 77 7.41 24.55 -6.67
CA GLU A 77 6.48 23.55 -6.14
C GLU A 77 6.99 22.92 -4.85
N PHE A 78 8.30 22.67 -4.75
CA PHE A 78 8.92 22.21 -3.51
C PHE A 78 8.80 23.27 -2.40
N LEU A 79 9.08 24.55 -2.73
CA LEU A 79 8.93 25.65 -1.78
C LEU A 79 7.47 25.85 -1.34
N LYS A 80 6.51 25.68 -2.26
CA LYS A 80 5.08 25.78 -1.96
C LYS A 80 4.63 24.66 -1.02
N LYS A 81 5.08 23.42 -1.27
CA LYS A 81 4.77 22.27 -0.42
C LYS A 81 5.45 22.35 0.94
N ALA A 82 6.70 22.85 1.00
CA ALA A 82 7.39 23.11 2.26
C ALA A 82 6.67 24.19 3.10
N LYS A 83 6.22 25.29 2.48
CA LYS A 83 5.40 26.31 3.15
C LYS A 83 4.05 25.78 3.63
N GLU A 84 3.40 24.91 2.85
CA GLU A 84 2.14 24.30 3.24
C GLU A 84 2.30 23.36 4.45
N LEU A 85 3.38 22.56 4.47
CA LEU A 85 3.71 21.71 5.60
C LEU A 85 4.06 22.53 6.85
N GLU A 86 4.89 23.57 6.71
CA GLU A 86 5.24 24.48 7.81
C GLU A 86 4.00 25.18 8.38
N ALA A 87 3.11 25.66 7.52
CA ALA A 87 1.84 26.29 7.94
C ALA A 87 0.94 25.29 8.68
N ARG A 88 0.90 24.03 8.21
CA ARG A 88 0.11 22.97 8.83
C ARG A 88 0.67 22.54 10.18
N GLU A 89 1.99 22.45 10.33
CA GLU A 89 2.64 22.17 11.61
C GLU A 89 2.49 23.34 12.60
N ALA A 90 2.62 24.58 12.14
CA ALA A 90 2.37 25.76 12.95
C ALA A 90 0.91 25.83 13.44
N ALA A 91 -0.05 25.48 12.58
CA ALA A 91 -1.46 25.40 12.95
C ALA A 91 -1.72 24.29 13.99
N LYS A 92 -1.13 23.10 13.81
CA LYS A 92 -1.21 22.00 14.79
C LYS A 92 -0.61 22.40 16.14
N LYS A 93 0.55 23.07 16.14
CA LYS A 93 1.21 23.54 17.36
C LYS A 93 0.36 24.58 18.10
N ARG A 94 -0.24 25.53 17.37
CA ARG A 94 -1.15 26.52 17.96
C ARG A 94 -2.37 25.87 18.57
N LEU A 95 -2.98 24.90 17.89
CA LEU A 95 -4.15 24.19 18.41
C LEU A 95 -3.80 23.29 19.60
N SER A 96 -2.61 22.71 19.61
CA SER A 96 -2.16 21.86 20.72
C SER A 96 -1.93 22.66 22.00
N GLU A 97 -1.57 23.95 21.93
CA GLU A 97 -1.38 24.84 23.09
C GLU A 97 -2.65 25.13 23.90
N PHE A 98 -3.83 24.91 23.33
CA PHE A 98 -5.11 25.13 24.00
C PHE A 98 -5.76 23.84 24.47
N CYS A 99 -6.62 23.95 25.49
CA CYS A 99 -7.41 22.84 25.97
C CYS A 99 -8.57 22.57 25.01
N PRO A 100 -8.72 21.34 24.47
CA PRO A 100 -9.83 21.03 23.57
C PRO A 100 -11.20 21.12 24.25
N ASN A 101 -11.26 21.03 25.58
CA ASN A 101 -12.52 21.04 26.32
C ASN A 101 -12.98 22.46 26.71
N CYS A 102 -12.07 23.37 27.07
CA CYS A 102 -12.45 24.71 27.54
C CYS A 102 -11.70 25.87 26.87
N ALA A 103 -10.96 25.60 25.78
CA ALA A 103 -10.17 26.57 25.01
C ALA A 103 -9.16 27.41 25.83
N ARG A 104 -8.89 27.04 27.09
CA ARG A 104 -7.88 27.71 27.91
C ARG A 104 -6.48 27.32 27.47
N HIS A 105 -5.58 28.29 27.47
CA HIS A 105 -4.16 28.07 27.18
C HIS A 105 -3.52 27.15 28.23
N LEU A 106 -3.07 25.97 27.79
CA LEU A 106 -2.37 24.97 28.60
C LEU A 106 -0.85 25.20 28.56
N GLY A 107 -0.31 25.77 27.48
CA GLY A 107 1.13 25.90 27.28
C GLY A 107 1.84 24.54 27.42
N THR A 108 2.78 24.45 28.36
CA THR A 108 3.52 23.22 28.71
C THR A 108 2.86 22.36 29.78
N LYS A 109 1.73 22.80 30.36
CA LYS A 109 1.03 22.05 31.42
C LYS A 109 0.33 20.83 30.83
N LYS A 110 0.41 19.70 31.54
CA LYS A 110 -0.25 18.44 31.15
C LYS A 110 -1.70 18.34 31.63
N LEU A 111 -2.14 19.25 32.50
CA LEU A 111 -3.47 19.22 33.11
C LEU A 111 -4.11 20.61 33.00
N CYS A 112 -5.33 20.66 32.49
CA CYS A 112 -6.13 21.88 32.41
C CYS A 112 -7.01 22.01 33.66
N LYS A 113 -7.36 23.24 34.03
CA LYS A 113 -8.25 23.54 35.17
C LYS A 113 -9.68 22.99 34.97
N CYS A 114 -10.08 22.62 33.76
CA CYS A 114 -11.35 21.92 33.51
C CYS A 114 -11.29 20.39 33.72
N GLY A 115 -10.13 19.84 34.10
CA GLY A 115 -9.94 18.40 34.30
C GLY A 115 -9.35 17.65 33.09
N TYR A 116 -9.21 18.30 31.93
CA TYR A 116 -8.57 17.68 30.76
C TYR A 116 -7.08 17.41 31.01
N LYS A 117 -6.61 16.18 30.75
CA LYS A 117 -5.21 15.76 30.88
C LYS A 117 -4.65 15.39 29.50
N ARG A 118 -3.58 16.05 29.06
CA ARG A 118 -2.86 15.66 27.83
C ARG A 118 -2.23 14.28 28.04
N GLN A 119 -2.51 13.33 27.15
CA GLN A 119 -1.84 12.04 27.16
C GLN A 119 -0.36 12.22 26.79
N LYS A 120 0.50 11.40 27.39
CA LYS A 120 1.94 11.44 27.15
C LYS A 120 2.20 10.76 25.80
N GLY A 121 2.27 11.52 24.72
CA GLY A 121 2.51 10.98 23.37
C GLY A 121 1.89 11.75 22.21
N GLU A 122 1.08 12.79 22.49
CA GLU A 122 0.56 13.75 21.50
C GLU A 122 1.43 15.00 21.36
#